data_AF-A0A6L3F188-F1
#
_entry.id   AF-A0A6L3F188-F1
#
_cell.length_a   1.000
_cell.length_b   1.000
_cell.length_c   1.000
_cell.angle_alpha   90.00
_cell.angle_beta   90.00
_cell.angle_gamma   90.00
#
_symmetry.space_group_name_H-M   'P 1'
#
loop_
_entity.id
_entity.type
_entity.pdbx_description
1 polymer ?
#
loop_
_entity_poly.entity_id
_entity_poly.type
_entity_poly.pdbx_seq_one_letter_code
_entity_poly.pdbx_strand_id
1 'polypeptide(L)'
;MSKSDIKSVEQGYEVTLLDLSQENLALAKAKAAEARVKLAGIVHGNALDLSQFSDKLFDVVLMFGPLYHLMESFGLNTLNLIGCEGVTSQVEGNVNQLEGADWELWVDFNYRMGQDPSLHGATEHLLYIGEKS
;
A
#
# COMPACT_ATOMS: atom_id res chain seq x y z
N MET A 1 -7.97 0.99 4.59
CA MET A 1 -6.93 1.02 5.64
C MET A 1 -6.60 -0.39 6.08
N SER A 2 -5.37 -0.80 5.82
CA SER A 2 -4.77 -2.09 6.17
C SER A 2 -4.00 -2.01 7.50
N LYS A 3 -3.46 -3.15 7.96
CA LYS A 3 -2.53 -3.18 9.11
C LYS A 3 -1.20 -2.46 8.79
N SER A 4 -0.74 -2.51 7.55
CA SER A 4 0.49 -1.82 7.14
C SER A 4 0.33 -0.30 7.18
N ASP A 5 -0.84 0.22 6.82
CA ASP A 5 -1.15 1.65 6.94
C ASP A 5 -1.09 2.11 8.41
N ILE A 6 -1.69 1.33 9.32
CA ILE A 6 -1.68 1.60 10.77
C ILE A 6 -0.25 1.62 11.30
N LYS A 7 0.53 0.58 10.98
CA LYS A 7 1.92 0.45 11.43
C LYS A 7 2.81 1.58 10.91
N SER A 8 2.55 2.08 9.70
CA SER A 8 3.26 3.23 9.14
C SER A 8 3.00 4.51 9.97
N VAL A 9 1.74 4.75 10.36
CA VAL A 9 1.41 5.88 11.24
C VAL A 9 2.08 5.73 12.61
N GLU A 10 2.07 4.52 13.19
CA GLU A 10 2.74 4.24 14.48
C GLU A 10 4.26 4.44 14.42
N GLN A 11 4.88 4.22 13.27
CA GLN A 11 6.29 4.50 13.01
C GLN A 11 6.60 5.99 12.80
N GLY A 12 5.58 6.85 12.78
CA GLY A 12 5.72 8.30 12.69
C GLY A 12 5.58 8.87 11.28
N TYR A 13 5.18 8.07 10.28
CA TYR A 13 4.93 8.56 8.93
C TYR A 13 3.58 9.29 8.83
N GLU A 14 3.54 10.37 8.07
CA GLU A 14 2.28 11.06 7.74
C GLU A 14 1.56 10.34 6.60
N VAL A 15 0.46 9.65 6.92
CA VAL A 15 -0.27 8.84 5.93
C VAL A 15 -1.53 9.55 5.47
N THR A 16 -1.67 9.72 4.16
CA THR A 16 -2.90 10.16 3.50
C THR A 16 -3.48 9.03 2.65
N LEU A 17 -4.79 8.78 2.79
CA LEU A 17 -5.51 7.80 2.00
C LEU A 17 -6.36 8.49 0.93
N LEU A 18 -6.31 7.98 -0.30
CA LEU A 18 -7.20 8.35 -1.39
C LEU A 18 -7.94 7.11 -1.92
N ASP A 19 -9.24 7.22 -2.12
CA ASP A 19 -10.06 6.16 -2.72
C ASP A 19 -11.24 6.78 -3.50
N LEU A 20 -11.71 6.05 -4.53
CA LEU A 20 -12.89 6.41 -5.32
C LEU A 20 -14.20 6.06 -4.59
N SER A 21 -14.18 5.13 -3.63
CA SER A 21 -15.35 4.76 -2.83
C SER A 21 -15.37 5.52 -1.51
N GLN A 22 -16.46 6.24 -1.24
CA GLN A 22 -16.68 6.88 0.07
C GLN A 22 -16.85 5.84 1.18
N GLU A 23 -17.43 4.69 0.89
CA GLU A 23 -17.64 3.59 1.84
C GLU A 23 -16.28 3.03 2.32
N ASN A 24 -15.33 2.84 1.40
CA ASN A 24 -13.97 2.43 1.74
C ASN A 24 -13.28 3.46 2.65
N LEU A 25 -13.46 4.75 2.38
CA LEU A 25 -12.90 5.83 3.20
C LEU A 25 -13.56 5.90 4.59
N ALA A 26 -14.87 5.67 4.67
CA ALA A 26 -15.58 5.59 5.93
C ALA A 26 -15.07 4.40 6.78
N LEU A 27 -14.89 3.23 6.16
CA LEU A 27 -14.30 2.07 6.81
C LEU A 27 -12.86 2.33 7.26
N ALA A 28 -12.05 2.97 6.41
CA ALA A 28 -10.69 3.36 6.75
C ALA A 28 -10.65 4.28 7.98
N LYS A 29 -11.55 5.28 8.04
CA LYS A 29 -11.68 6.18 9.18
C LYS A 29 -12.08 5.44 10.46
N ALA A 30 -13.00 4.49 10.37
CA ALA A 30 -13.42 3.67 11.51
C ALA A 30 -12.25 2.84 12.06
N LYS A 31 -11.48 2.19 11.16
CA LYS A 31 -10.28 1.42 11.54
C LYS A 31 -9.19 2.28 12.15
N ALA A 32 -8.95 3.48 11.63
CA ALA A 32 -8.00 4.44 12.22
C ALA A 32 -8.40 4.80 13.66
N ALA A 33 -9.69 5.04 13.89
CA ALA A 33 -10.21 5.36 15.22
C ALA A 33 -10.09 4.18 16.20
N GLU A 34 -10.39 2.96 15.74
CA GLU A 34 -10.21 1.73 16.52
C GLU A 34 -8.75 1.53 16.95
N ALA A 35 -7.81 1.70 16.03
CA ALA A 35 -6.38 1.62 16.28
C ALA A 35 -5.80 2.86 17.00
N ARG A 36 -6.61 3.90 17.22
CA ARG A 36 -6.21 5.18 17.84
C ARG A 36 -5.06 5.89 17.11
N VAL A 37 -4.99 5.72 15.80
CA VAL A 37 -4.02 6.40 14.93
C VAL A 37 -4.68 7.56 14.19
N LYS A 38 -3.89 8.58 13.87
CA LYS A 38 -4.37 9.76 13.14
C LYS A 38 -3.77 9.78 11.74
N LEU A 39 -4.62 9.68 10.73
CA LEU A 39 -4.23 9.91 9.34
C LEU A 39 -4.02 11.41 9.10
N ALA A 40 -3.04 11.76 8.26
CA ALA A 40 -2.79 13.12 7.82
C ALA A 40 -3.91 13.61 6.88
N GLY A 41 -4.49 12.70 6.09
CA GLY A 41 -5.59 13.00 5.19
C GLY A 41 -6.43 11.78 4.81
N ILE A 42 -7.71 12.03 4.52
CA ILE A 42 -8.63 11.06 3.92
C ILE A 42 -9.32 11.80 2.78
N VAL A 43 -9.10 11.35 1.55
CA VAL A 43 -9.45 12.08 0.34
C VAL A 43 -10.32 11.19 -0.54
N HIS A 44 -11.52 11.67 -0.85
CA HIS A 44 -12.36 11.05 -1.86
C HIS A 44 -12.00 11.62 -3.22
N GLY A 45 -11.50 10.78 -4.12
CA GLY A 45 -10.98 11.24 -5.40
C GLY A 45 -10.71 10.12 -6.38
N ASN A 46 -10.50 10.51 -7.64
CA ASN A 46 -10.12 9.60 -8.70
C ASN A 46 -8.59 9.63 -8.86
N ALA A 47 -7.92 8.47 -8.84
CA ALA A 47 -6.48 8.39 -9.06
C ALA A 47 -6.03 8.90 -10.44
N LEU A 48 -6.95 9.04 -11.40
CA LEU A 48 -6.69 9.67 -12.71
C LEU A 48 -6.62 11.21 -12.65
N ASP A 49 -7.08 11.83 -11.57
CA ASP A 49 -7.01 13.28 -11.34
C ASP A 49 -6.51 13.58 -9.92
N LEU A 50 -5.21 13.86 -9.82
CA LEU A 50 -4.52 14.18 -8.59
C LEU A 50 -4.24 15.69 -8.45
N SER A 51 -4.89 16.54 -9.26
CA SER A 51 -4.65 18.00 -9.30
C SER A 51 -4.89 18.72 -7.96
N GLN A 52 -5.62 18.09 -7.04
CA GLN A 52 -5.81 18.58 -5.67
C GLN A 52 -4.55 18.51 -4.79
N PHE A 53 -3.55 17.71 -5.18
CA PHE A 53 -2.27 17.62 -4.48
C PHE A 53 -1.22 18.48 -5.18
N SER A 54 -0.41 19.17 -4.38
CA SER A 54 0.77 19.85 -4.89
C SER A 54 1.77 18.84 -5.45
N ASP A 55 2.53 19.25 -6.46
CA ASP A 55 3.62 18.45 -6.99
C ASP A 55 4.66 18.12 -5.90
N LYS A 56 5.13 16.87 -5.90
CA LYS A 56 6.13 16.34 -4.96
C LYS A 56 5.71 16.43 -3.48
N LEU A 57 4.41 16.42 -3.21
CA LEU A 57 3.88 16.46 -1.84
C LEU A 57 4.18 15.19 -1.03
N PHE A 58 4.32 14.04 -1.70
CA PHE A 58 4.54 12.75 -1.06
C PHE A 58 5.93 12.20 -1.39
N ASP A 59 6.64 11.72 -0.37
CA ASP A 59 7.91 11.00 -0.55
C ASP A 59 7.70 9.57 -1.09
N VAL A 60 6.56 8.96 -0.75
CA VAL A 60 6.19 7.59 -1.13
C VAL A 60 4.68 7.54 -1.44
N VAL A 61 4.32 6.85 -2.52
CA VAL A 61 2.93 6.55 -2.89
C VAL A 61 2.77 5.04 -2.97
N LEU A 62 1.85 4.47 -2.19
CA LEU A 62 1.53 3.04 -2.22
C LEU A 62 0.23 2.85 -3.01
N MET A 63 0.22 1.98 -4.02
CA MET A 63 -0.98 1.71 -4.83
C MET A 63 -1.29 0.21 -4.89
N PHE A 64 -2.25 -0.22 -4.08
CA PHE A 64 -2.60 -1.63 -3.89
C PHE A 64 -3.61 -2.18 -4.91
N GLY A 65 -3.40 -1.99 -6.22
CA GLY A 65 -4.38 -2.38 -7.23
C GLY A 65 -3.80 -2.72 -8.60
N PRO A 66 -4.64 -3.23 -9.53
CA PRO A 66 -4.20 -3.73 -10.82
C PRO A 66 -3.65 -2.63 -11.73
N LEU A 67 -3.80 -1.35 -11.39
CA LEU A 67 -3.51 -0.21 -12.26
C LEU A 67 -2.01 0.15 -12.38
N TYR A 68 -1.09 -0.65 -11.81
CA TYR A 68 0.35 -0.42 -11.89
C TYR A 68 0.86 -0.26 -13.34
N HIS A 69 0.20 -0.90 -14.31
CA HIS A 69 0.55 -0.82 -15.74
C HIS A 69 0.26 0.55 -16.38
N LEU A 70 -0.54 1.40 -15.72
CA LEU A 70 -0.86 2.73 -16.25
C LEU A 70 0.14 3.81 -15.83
N MET A 71 0.99 3.54 -14.83
CA MET A 71 1.78 4.58 -14.17
C MET A 71 2.73 5.31 -15.13
N GLU A 72 3.41 4.58 -16.03
CA GLU A 72 4.30 5.19 -17.03
C GLU A 72 3.55 6.10 -18.01
N SER A 73 2.33 5.75 -18.39
CA SER A 73 1.50 6.59 -19.26
C SER A 73 1.07 7.91 -18.60
N PHE A 74 1.19 8.00 -17.27
CA PHE A 74 0.95 9.21 -16.48
C PHE A 74 2.24 9.95 -16.09
N GLY A 75 3.38 9.63 -16.71
CA GLY A 75 4.64 10.35 -16.51
C GLY A 75 5.41 9.95 -15.24
N LEU A 76 5.09 8.78 -14.67
CA LEU A 76 5.85 8.20 -13.57
C LEU A 76 6.92 7.24 -14.13
N ASN A 77 8.15 7.39 -13.67
CA ASN A 77 9.21 6.42 -13.90
C ASN A 77 9.12 5.33 -12.82
N THR A 78 8.90 4.09 -13.24
CA THR A 78 8.78 2.95 -12.31
C THR A 78 10.16 2.59 -11.75
N LEU A 79 10.31 2.71 -10.43
CA LEU A 79 11.53 2.33 -9.71
C LEU A 79 11.48 0.89 -9.21
N ASN A 80 10.31 0.46 -8.71
CA ASN A 80 10.11 -0.92 -8.26
C ASN A 80 8.63 -1.31 -8.25
N LEU A 81 8.35 -2.61 -8.33
CA LEU A 81 7.03 -3.18 -8.14
C LEU A 81 7.16 -4.43 -7.27
N ILE A 82 6.53 -4.41 -6.11
CA ILE A 82 6.68 -5.47 -5.08
C ILE A 82 5.32 -6.11 -4.81
N GLY A 83 5.19 -7.42 -4.97
CA GLY A 83 4.02 -8.16 -4.50
C GLY A 83 3.93 -8.16 -2.97
N CYS A 84 2.85 -7.61 -2.42
CA CYS A 84 2.65 -7.51 -0.96
C CYS A 84 2.12 -8.81 -0.35
N GLU A 85 1.39 -9.61 -1.14
CA GLU A 85 0.64 -10.78 -0.65
C GLU A 85 0.64 -11.87 -1.74
N GLY A 86 1.82 -12.36 -2.09
CA GLY A 86 2.01 -13.37 -3.15
C GLY A 86 1.49 -14.77 -2.75
N VAL A 87 2.34 -15.80 -2.90
CA VAL A 87 2.03 -17.23 -2.70
C VAL A 87 1.40 -17.62 -1.33
N THR A 88 1.28 -16.71 -0.38
CA THR A 88 0.76 -16.97 0.97
C THR A 88 -0.58 -16.30 1.27
N SER A 89 -1.24 -15.65 0.30
CA SER A 89 -2.55 -15.01 0.50
C SER A 89 -3.61 -15.96 1.08
N GLN A 90 -3.53 -17.26 0.76
CA GLN A 90 -4.44 -18.29 1.30
C GLN A 90 -4.18 -18.68 2.76
N VAL A 91 -3.09 -18.22 3.39
CA VAL A 91 -2.72 -18.53 4.78
C VAL A 91 -2.61 -17.29 5.66
N GLU A 92 -3.25 -16.19 5.24
CA GLU A 92 -3.21 -14.89 5.93
C GLU A 92 -3.54 -14.99 7.43
N GLY A 93 -4.51 -15.84 7.81
CA GLY A 93 -4.88 -16.06 9.20
C GLY A 93 -3.76 -16.63 10.08
N ASN A 94 -2.85 -17.41 9.50
CA ASN A 94 -1.69 -17.98 10.21
C ASN A 94 -0.53 -16.99 10.24
N VAL A 95 -0.27 -16.30 9.12
CA VAL A 95 0.76 -15.25 9.02
C VAL A 95 0.47 -14.13 10.03
N ASN A 96 -0.79 -13.73 10.15
CA ASN A 96 -1.22 -12.69 11.08
C ASN A 96 -1.04 -13.03 12.57
N GLN A 97 -0.76 -14.30 12.89
CA GLN A 97 -0.47 -14.76 14.26
C GLN A 97 1.04 -14.89 14.53
N LEU A 98 1.90 -14.67 13.53
CA LEU A 98 3.34 -14.70 13.72
C LEU A 98 3.80 -13.50 14.55
N GLU A 99 4.73 -13.74 15.46
CA GLU A 99 5.35 -12.72 16.31
C GLU A 99 6.86 -12.95 16.38
N GLY A 100 7.61 -11.93 16.81
CA GLY A 100 9.05 -12.03 17.02
C GLY A 100 9.82 -12.47 15.77
N ALA A 101 10.76 -13.42 15.94
CA ALA A 101 11.66 -13.84 14.87
C ALA A 101 10.94 -14.47 13.66
N ASP A 102 9.80 -15.13 13.87
CA ASP A 102 9.05 -15.76 12.79
C ASP A 102 8.33 -14.71 11.94
N TRP A 103 7.83 -13.65 12.57
CA TRP A 103 7.29 -12.48 11.86
C TRP A 103 8.38 -11.81 11.02
N GLU A 104 9.54 -11.55 11.60
CA GLU A 104 10.66 -10.91 10.87
C GLU A 104 11.13 -11.77 9.70
N LEU A 105 11.23 -13.09 9.87
CA LEU A 105 11.56 -14.01 8.79
C LEU A 105 10.52 -13.99 7.66
N TRP A 106 9.23 -13.96 8.01
CA TRP A 106 8.15 -13.83 7.04
C TRP A 106 8.25 -12.50 6.27
N VAL A 107 8.49 -11.38 6.96
CA VAL A 107 8.65 -10.06 6.32
C VAL A 107 9.78 -10.11 5.30
N ASP A 108 10.94 -10.64 5.70
CA ASP A 108 12.12 -10.74 4.84
C ASP A 108 11.88 -11.63 3.62
N PHE A 109 11.23 -12.78 3.82
CA PHE A 109 10.87 -13.68 2.74
C PHE A 109 9.89 -13.03 1.77
N ASN A 110 8.82 -12.42 2.29
CA ASN A 110 7.81 -11.75 1.49
C ASN A 110 8.40 -10.59 0.68
N TYR A 111 9.30 -9.80 1.28
CA TYR A 111 10.00 -8.72 0.59
C TYR A 111 10.87 -9.23 -0.57
N ARG A 112 11.57 -10.36 -0.40
CA ARG A 112 12.40 -10.94 -1.47
C ARG A 112 11.56 -11.53 -2.59
N MET A 113 10.53 -12.30 -2.25
CA MET A 113 9.66 -12.96 -3.23
C MET A 113 8.78 -11.95 -3.97
N GLY A 114 8.28 -10.93 -3.28
CA GLY A 114 7.47 -9.88 -3.88
C GLY A 114 8.18 -9.13 -5.01
N GLN A 115 9.51 -9.10 -5.01
CA GLN A 115 10.29 -8.47 -6.08
C GLN A 115 10.45 -9.33 -7.34
N ASP A 116 10.09 -10.63 -7.30
CA ASP A 116 10.18 -11.51 -8.47
C ASP A 116 9.01 -11.23 -9.44
N PRO A 117 9.27 -10.73 -10.67
CA PRO A 117 8.22 -10.42 -11.63
C PRO A 117 7.38 -11.62 -12.04
N SER A 118 7.94 -12.85 -11.97
CA SER A 118 7.21 -14.07 -12.29
C SER A 118 6.09 -14.38 -11.29
N LEU A 119 6.15 -13.79 -10.09
CA LEU A 119 5.17 -13.97 -9.03
C LEU A 119 4.12 -12.86 -8.98
N HIS A 120 4.33 -11.75 -9.70
CA HIS A 120 3.39 -10.62 -9.72
C HIS A 120 2.02 -11.02 -10.27
N GLY A 121 1.96 -11.91 -11.25
CA GLY A 121 0.69 -12.42 -11.79
C GLY A 121 -0.11 -13.28 -10.81
N ALA A 122 0.52 -13.78 -9.73
CA ALA A 122 -0.13 -14.56 -8.67
C ALA A 122 -0.39 -13.74 -7.40
N THR A 123 -0.16 -12.43 -7.44
CA THR A 123 -0.29 -11.55 -6.27
C THR A 123 -1.58 -10.73 -6.37
N GLU A 124 -2.32 -10.62 -5.26
CA GLU A 124 -3.56 -9.82 -5.21
C GLU A 124 -3.28 -8.32 -5.04
N HIS A 125 -2.23 -7.97 -4.28
CA HIS A 125 -1.85 -6.59 -3.99
C HIS A 125 -0.40 -6.31 -4.36
N LEU A 126 -0.17 -5.36 -5.27
CA LEU A 126 1.15 -4.89 -5.64
C LEU A 126 1.44 -3.56 -4.95
N LEU A 127 2.68 -3.33 -4.58
CA LEU A 127 3.24 -2.06 -4.16
C LEU A 127 4.03 -1.47 -5.32
N TYR A 128 3.50 -0.43 -5.92
CA TYR A 128 4.20 0.37 -6.91
C TYR A 128 5.10 1.40 -6.22
N ILE A 129 6.35 1.53 -6.67
CA ILE A 129 7.28 2.59 -6.27
C ILE A 129 7.73 3.27 -7.56
N GLY A 130 7.45 4.57 -7.68
CA GLY A 130 7.85 5.35 -8.86
C GLY A 130 8.07 6.81 -8.53
N GLU A 131 8.80 7.50 -9.40
CA GLU A 131 9.10 8.93 -9.29
C GLU A 131 8.47 9.70 -10.45
N LYS A 132 8.02 10.95 -10.19
CA LYS A 132 7.53 11.82 -11.26
C LYS A 132 8.72 12.33 -12.08
N SER A 133 8.64 12.16 -13.40
CA SER A 133 9.64 12.68 -14.36
C SER A 133 9.69 14.21 -14.36
#